data_AF-A0A932J880-F1
#
_entry.id   AF-A0A932J880-F1
#
_cell.length_a   1.000
_cell.length_b   1.000
_cell.length_c   1.000
_cell.angle_alpha   90.00
_cell.angle_beta   90.00
_cell.angle_gamma   90.00
#
_symmetry.space_group_name_H-M   'P 1'
#
loop_
_entity.id
_entity.type
_entity.pdbx_description
1 polymer ?
#
loop_
_entity_poly.entity_id
_entity_poly.type
_entity_poly.pdbx_seq_one_letter_code
_entity_poly.pdbx_strand_id
1 'polypeptide(L)' 'MLTTYRAIVNGNQITWVDKPARQIKGAEVRITLLRKATTTSKAERGRAMSLALAGLAKTNALASIADPVVWQREIRQER' A
#
# COMPACT_ATOMS: atom_id res chain seq x y z
N MET A 1 6.98 24.21 13.94
CA MET A 1 6.44 22.95 14.49
C MET A 1 5.03 22.75 13.93
N LEU A 2 4.70 21.57 13.41
CA LEU A 2 3.38 21.26 12.85
C LEU A 2 2.55 20.53 13.92
N THR A 3 1.37 21.05 14.27
CA THR A 3 0.45 20.36 15.18
C THR A 3 -0.56 19.56 14.38
N THR A 4 -0.61 18.26 14.59
CA THR A 4 -1.52 17.35 13.88
C THR A 4 -2.71 17.01 14.76
N TYR A 5 -3.92 17.07 14.18
CA TYR A 5 -5.16 16.71 14.85
C TYR A 5 -5.85 15.60 14.06
N ARG A 6 -6.54 14.70 14.76
CA ARG A 6 -7.37 13.68 14.12
C ARG A 6 -8.77 14.24 13.87
N ALA A 7 -9.19 14.17 12.62
CA ALA A 7 -10.51 14.58 12.18
C ALA A 7 -11.02 13.65 11.09
N ILE A 8 -12.33 13.60 10.95
CA ILE A 8 -13.03 12.95 9.84
C ILE A 8 -13.49 14.06 8.91
N VAL A 9 -13.20 13.90 7.62
CA VAL A 9 -13.66 14.83 6.57
C VAL A 9 -14.84 14.17 5.84
N ASN A 10 -16.02 14.79 5.92
CA ASN A 10 -17.25 14.35 5.26
C ASN A 10 -17.70 15.43 4.28
N GLY A 11 -17.39 15.23 2.99
CA GLY A 11 -17.64 16.25 1.97
C GLY A 11 -16.87 17.53 2.28
N ASN A 12 -17.61 18.62 2.57
CA ASN A 12 -17.04 19.92 2.92
C ASN A 12 -17.02 20.20 4.44
N GLN A 13 -17.30 19.19 5.27
CA GLN A 13 -17.32 19.33 6.73
C GLN A 13 -16.19 18.54 7.36
N ILE A 14 -15.57 19.13 8.39
CA ILE A 14 -14.51 18.51 9.19
C ILE A 14 -15.05 18.32 10.60
N THR A 15 -15.05 17.08 11.08
CA THR A 15 -15.47 16.72 12.43
C THR A 15 -14.26 16.23 13.22
N TRP A 16 -13.94 16.89 14.33
CA TRP A 16 -12.83 16.50 15.19
C TRP A 16 -13.13 15.18 15.90
N VAL A 17 -12.19 14.24 15.84
CA VAL A 17 -12.28 12.98 16.59
C VAL A 17 -11.83 13.21 18.02
N ASP A 18 -10.73 13.94 18.20
CA ASP A 18 -10.24 14.37 19.50
C ASP A 18 -10.48 15.86 19.69
N LYS A 19 -10.82 16.26 20.92
CA LYS A 19 -10.95 17.68 21.25
C LYS A 19 -9.59 18.36 21.04
N PRO A 20 -9.47 19.35 20.14
CA PRO A 20 -8.21 20.05 19.97
C PRO A 20 -7.83 20.72 21.29
N ALA A 21 -6.57 20.56 21.70
CA ALA A 21 -6.06 21.06 22.99
C ALA A 21 -6.18 22.59 23.14
N ARG A 22 -6.32 23.30 22.02
CA ARG A 22 -6.55 24.74 21.97
C ARG A 22 -7.76 25.04 21.10
N GLN A 23 -8.54 26.03 21.50
CA GLN A 23 -9.67 26.49 20.69
C GLN A 23 -9.13 27.16 19.42
N ILE A 24 -9.31 26.51 18.28
CA ILE A 24 -8.90 27.02 16.98
C ILE A 24 -9.98 28.02 16.52
N LYS A 25 -9.66 29.32 16.50
CA LYS A 25 -10.54 30.37 15.97
C LYS A 25 -9.97 30.90 14.66
N GLY A 26 -10.64 30.61 13.54
CA GLY A 26 -10.33 31.21 12.23
C GLY A 26 -8.91 30.98 11.71
N ALA A 27 -8.42 29.73 11.77
CA ALA A 27 -7.08 29.39 11.25
C ALA A 27 -7.18 28.71 9.89
N GLU A 28 -6.27 29.07 8.98
CA GLU A 28 -6.03 28.30 7.75
C GLU A 28 -5.39 26.96 8.12
N VAL A 29 -5.92 25.86 7.58
CA VAL A 29 -5.46 24.50 7.87
C VAL A 29 -5.11 23.74 6.61
N ARG A 30 -4.01 22.99 6.64
CA ARG A 30 -3.65 22.02 5.60
C ARG A 30 -4.12 20.63 6.02
N ILE A 31 -5.00 20.04 5.20
CA ILE A 31 -5.56 18.72 5.45
C ILE A 31 -4.76 17.68 4.68
N THR A 32 -4.26 16.67 5.38
CA THR A 32 -3.62 15.50 4.75
C THR A 32 -4.49 14.28 5.01
N LEU A 33 -4.99 13.65 3.94
CA LEU A 33 -5.84 12.48 4.05
C LEU A 33 -5.00 11.24 4.36
N LEU A 34 -5.22 10.64 5.52
CA LEU A 34 -4.65 9.35 5.88
C LEU A 34 -5.42 8.25 5.13
N ARG A 35 -4.92 7.84 3.95
CA ARG A 35 -5.35 6.58 3.37
C ARG A 35 -4.82 5.45 4.25
N LYS A 36 -5.71 4.77 4.99
CA LYS A 36 -5.39 3.43 5.45
C LYS A 36 -5.04 2.65 4.19
N ALA A 37 -3.79 2.21 4.07
CA ALA A 37 -3.46 1.17 3.11
C ALA A 37 -4.46 0.05 3.38
N THR A 38 -5.34 -0.24 2.42
CA THR A 38 -6.13 -1.44 2.46
C THR A 38 -5.11 -2.55 2.50
N THR A 39 -4.87 -3.10 3.70
CA THR A 39 -4.04 -4.28 3.85
C THR A 39 -4.82 -5.39 3.20
N THR A 40 -4.65 -5.54 1.89
CA THR A 40 -5.13 -6.66 1.09
C THR A 40 -4.80 -7.91 1.88
N SER A 41 -5.79 -8.74 2.17
CA SER A 41 -5.60 -9.91 3.01
C SER A 41 -4.49 -10.79 2.43
N LYS A 42 -3.83 -11.60 3.28
CA LYS A 42 -2.80 -12.55 2.81
C LYS A 42 -3.33 -13.43 1.67
N ALA A 43 -4.61 -13.81 1.75
CA ALA A 43 -5.30 -14.60 0.74
C ALA A 43 -5.45 -13.84 -0.59
N GLU A 44 -5.91 -12.59 -0.57
CA GLU A 44 -6.03 -11.77 -1.79
C GLU A 44 -4.67 -11.48 -2.43
N ARG A 45 -3.63 -11.23 -1.63
CA ARG A 45 -2.26 -11.08 -2.14
C ARG A 45 -1.76 -12.36 -2.80
N GLY A 46 -2.01 -13.51 -2.18
CA GLY A 46 -1.67 -14.82 -2.75
C GLY A 46 -2.39 -15.08 -4.08
N ARG A 47 -3.68 -14.74 -4.15
CA ARG A 47 -4.47 -14.87 -5.39
C ARG A 47 -3.96 -13.95 -6.50
N ALA A 48 -3.68 -12.69 -6.18
CA ALA A 48 -3.13 -11.72 -7.15
C ALA A 48 -1.76 -12.18 -7.68
N MET A 49 -0.89 -12.69 -6.80
CA MET A 49 0.41 -13.23 -7.17
C MET A 49 0.28 -14.46 -8.07
N SER A 50 -0.60 -15.41 -7.73
CA SER A 50 -0.85 -16.60 -8.55
C SER A 50 -1.33 -16.24 -9.96
N LEU A 51 -2.24 -15.26 -10.09
CA LEU A 51 -2.70 -14.77 -11.39
C LEU A 51 -1.58 -14.11 -12.21
N ALA A 52 -0.73 -13.31 -11.57
CA ALA A 52 0.42 -12.68 -12.23
C ALA A 52 1.43 -13.73 -12.71
N LEU A 53 1.75 -14.72 -11.88
CA LEU A 53 2.65 -15.82 -12.24
C LEU A 53 2.08 -16.68 -13.39
N ALA A 54 0.77 -16.97 -13.37
CA ALA A 54 0.11 -17.66 -14.47
C ALA A 54 0.13 -16.84 -15.78
N GLY A 55 0.04 -15.52 -15.69
CA GLY A 55 0.22 -14.61 -16.82
C GLY A 55 1.63 -14.69 -17.41
N LEU A 56 2.66 -14.62 -16.56
CA LEU A 56 4.07 -14.73 -16.96
C LEU A 56 4.41 -16.09 -17.57
N ALA A 57 3.82 -17.18 -17.08
CA ALA A 57 4.01 -18.50 -17.66
C ALA A 57 3.51 -18.58 -19.11
N LYS A 58 2.43 -17.84 -19.45
CA LYS A 58 1.85 -17.82 -20.80
C LYS A 58 2.69 -17.03 -21.81
N THR A 59 3.51 -16.08 -21.36
CA THR A 59 4.32 -15.25 -22.27
C THR A 59 5.61 -15.93 -22.72
N ASN A 60 5.86 -17.16 -22.27
CA ASN A 60 7.10 -17.91 -22.52
C ASN A 60 8.38 -17.11 -22.20
N ALA A 61 8.27 -16.13 -21.28
CA ALA A 61 9.34 -15.16 -21.00
C ALA A 61 10.60 -15.79 -20.39
N LEU A 62 10.50 -17.03 -19.89
CA LEU A 62 11.59 -17.78 -19.30
C LEU A 62 12.22 -18.80 -20.28
N ALA A 63 11.77 -18.85 -21.54
CA ALA A 63 12.28 -19.83 -22.52
C ALA A 63 13.77 -19.63 -22.88
N SER A 64 14.31 -18.43 -22.66
CA SER A 64 15.74 -18.14 -22.83
C SER A 64 16.59 -18.59 -21.64
N ILE A 65 15.98 -19.01 -20.53
CA ILE A 65 16.67 -19.47 -19.34
C ILE A 65 16.83 -20.99 -19.44
N ALA A 66 18.08 -21.45 -19.58
CA ALA A 66 18.41 -22.86 -19.80
C ALA A 66 17.97 -23.76 -18.63
N ASP A 67 18.16 -23.30 -17.38
CA ASP A 67 17.66 -23.94 -16.18
C ASP A 67 17.03 -22.89 -15.25
N PRO A 68 15.69 -22.74 -15.27
CA PRO A 68 14.98 -21.78 -14.42
C PRO A 68 15.17 -22.02 -12.91
N VAL A 69 15.42 -23.27 -12.49
CA VAL A 69 15.59 -23.64 -11.08
C VAL A 69 16.96 -23.18 -10.59
N VAL A 70 18.01 -23.43 -11.37
CA VAL A 70 19.37 -22.94 -11.05
C VAL A 70 19.40 -21.42 -11.06
N TRP A 71 18.85 -20.79 -12.10
CA TRP A 71 18.74 -19.33 -12.20
C TRP A 71 18.01 -18.72 -10.98
N GLN A 72 16.90 -19.32 -10.55
CA GLN A 72 16.17 -18.83 -9.39
C GLN A 72 16.98 -18.95 -8.09
N ARG A 73 17.71 -20.06 -7.89
CA ARG A 73 18.57 -20.25 -6.71
C ARG A 73 19.69 -19.22 -6.67
N GLU A 74 20.33 -18.95 -7.80
CA GLU A 74 21.37 -17.92 -7.93
C GLU A 74 20.83 -16.52 -7.58
N ILE A 75 19.67 -16.14 -8.14
CA ILE A 75 19.03 -14.85 -7.87
C ILE A 75 18.63 -14.70 -6.40
N ARG A 76 18.14 -15.77 -5.77
CA ARG A 76 17.74 -15.76 -4.36
C ARG A 76 18.91 -15.93 -3.39
N GLN A 77 20.12 -16.16 -3.90
CA GLN A 77 21.30 -16.51 -3.10
C GLN A 77 21.03 -17.67 -2.14
N GLU A 78 20.18 -18.61 -2.56
CA GLU A 78 19.94 -19.86 -1.84
C GLU A 78 21.19 -20.73 -2.06
N ARG A 79 22.15 -20.64 -1.13
CA ARG A 79 23.33 -21.52 -1.05
C ARG A 79 22.97 -22.86 -0.43
#